data_AF-A0ABD1NF72-F1
#
_entry.id   AF-A0ABD1NF72-F1
#
_cell.length_a   1.000
_cell.length_b   1.000
_cell.length_c   1.000
_cell.angle_alpha   90.00
_cell.angle_beta   90.00
_cell.angle_gamma   90.00
#
_symmetry.space_group_name_H-M   'P 1'
#
loop_
_entity.id
_entity.type
_entity.pdbx_description
1 polymer ?
#
loop_
_entity_poly.entity_id
_entity_poly.type
_entity_poly.pdbx_seq_one_letter_code
_entity_poly.pdbx_strand_id
1 'polypeptide(L)'
;MAAMRGLSPSSSPAQPDLTNLFRLAAHEAKKSRVQGRILRVILFYCRSSERPQHQWPVNQKLFTLDVMYLHDKPGPDNCPQEVYDTLVEALEHVSEYEGYILESGHGLARVLFRHVLVLLSHPQQRCIQEYVDIPKSIAKKVPQVEPMATEDSAPITTQ
;
A
#
# COMPACT_ATOMS: atom_id res chain seq x y z
N MET A 1 7.20 15.47 -13.58
CA MET A 1 6.66 16.50 -12.65
C MET A 1 5.67 17.46 -13.30
N ALA A 2 5.90 17.96 -14.52
CA ALA A 2 5.01 18.95 -15.16
C ALA A 2 3.55 18.45 -15.34
N ALA A 3 3.35 17.23 -15.83
CA ALA A 3 2.01 16.68 -16.05
C ALA A 3 1.17 16.54 -14.76
N MET A 4 1.80 16.26 -13.61
CA MET A 4 1.07 16.11 -12.34
C MET A 4 0.55 17.44 -11.80
N ARG A 5 1.23 18.55 -12.09
CA ARG A 5 0.83 19.90 -11.63
C ARG A 5 -0.37 20.46 -12.40
N GLY A 6 -0.68 19.90 -13.56
CA GLY A 6 -1.85 20.28 -14.37
C GLY A 6 -3.10 19.45 -14.10
N LEU A 7 -3.04 18.49 -13.17
CA LEU A 7 -4.20 17.69 -12.80
C LEU A 7 -5.14 18.52 -11.92
N SER A 8 -6.41 18.58 -12.32
CA SER A 8 -7.49 19.11 -11.51
C SER A 8 -8.49 17.99 -11.22
N PRO A 9 -9.10 17.97 -10.03
CA PRO A 9 -10.15 17.01 -9.73
C PRO A 9 -11.33 17.27 -10.68
N SER A 10 -11.68 16.27 -11.50
CA SER A 10 -12.90 16.29 -12.28
C SER A 10 -14.06 15.75 -11.43
N SER A 11 -15.12 16.52 -11.25
CA SER A 11 -16.37 16.03 -10.66
C SER A 11 -17.11 15.18 -11.70
N SER A 12 -16.78 13.89 -11.76
CA SER A 12 -17.57 12.93 -12.52
C SER A 12 -18.51 12.17 -11.56
N PRO A 13 -19.84 12.29 -11.74
CA PRO A 13 -20.81 11.46 -11.03
C PRO A 13 -20.84 10.03 -11.56
N ALA A 14 -20.04 9.72 -12.59
CA ALA A 14 -19.98 8.38 -13.16
C ALA A 14 -19.39 7.39 -12.15
N GLN A 15 -19.96 6.20 -12.16
CA GLN A 15 -19.44 5.06 -11.44
C GLN A 15 -18.00 4.76 -11.89
N PRO A 16 -17.06 4.56 -10.94
CA PRO A 16 -15.68 4.27 -11.29
C PRO A 16 -15.57 2.88 -11.93
N ASP A 17 -15.23 2.83 -13.23
CA ASP A 17 -15.02 1.60 -13.98
C ASP A 17 -13.53 1.37 -14.28
N LEU A 18 -12.97 0.29 -13.72
CA LEU A 18 -11.57 -0.11 -13.90
C LEU A 18 -11.35 -0.97 -15.15
N THR A 19 -12.41 -1.34 -15.88
CA THR A 19 -12.32 -2.23 -17.06
C THR A 19 -11.33 -1.72 -18.10
N ASN A 20 -11.45 -0.44 -18.49
CA ASN A 20 -10.56 0.14 -19.50
C ASN A 20 -9.13 0.30 -18.99
N LEU A 21 -8.96 0.60 -17.70
CA LEU A 21 -7.64 0.62 -17.06
C LEU A 21 -6.98 -0.77 -17.17
N PHE A 22 -7.71 -1.83 -16.84
CA PHE A 22 -7.19 -3.20 -16.91
C PHE A 22 -6.88 -3.64 -18.34
N ARG A 23 -7.72 -3.27 -19.33
CA ARG A 23 -7.45 -3.54 -20.75
C ARG A 23 -6.15 -2.88 -21.21
N LEU A 24 -5.96 -1.61 -20.87
CA LEU A 24 -4.75 -0.86 -21.20
C LEU A 24 -3.52 -1.44 -20.50
N ALA A 25 -3.61 -1.71 -19.20
CA ALA A 25 -2.53 -2.33 -18.43
C ALA A 25 -2.15 -3.70 -18.99
N ALA A 26 -3.11 -4.57 -19.28
CA ALA A 26 -2.85 -5.88 -19.86
C ALA A 26 -2.17 -5.81 -21.24
N HIS A 27 -2.59 -4.88 -22.09
CA HIS A 27 -1.96 -4.66 -23.38
C HIS A 27 -0.51 -4.18 -23.22
N GLU A 28 -0.26 -3.24 -22.32
CA GLU A 28 1.09 -2.73 -22.05
C GLU A 28 1.97 -3.76 -21.34
N ALA A 29 1.37 -4.64 -20.53
CA ALA A 29 2.08 -5.73 -19.89
C ALA A 29 2.55 -6.78 -20.89
N LYS A 30 1.72 -7.12 -21.89
CA LYS A 30 2.15 -8.00 -22.99
C LYS A 30 3.34 -7.41 -23.75
N LYS A 31 3.32 -6.11 -24.05
CA LYS A 31 4.46 -5.41 -24.68
C LYS A 31 5.71 -5.43 -23.80
N SER A 32 5.54 -5.16 -22.51
CA SER A 32 6.64 -5.17 -21.53
C SER A 32 7.31 -6.53 -21.45
N ARG A 33 6.53 -7.62 -21.44
CA ARG A 33 7.03 -9.00 -21.39
C ARG A 33 7.88 -9.37 -22.60
N VAL A 34 7.51 -8.91 -23.81
CA VAL A 34 8.34 -9.10 -25.02
C VAL A 34 9.75 -8.51 -24.85
N GLN A 35 9.90 -7.52 -23.97
CA GLN A 35 11.17 -6.86 -23.67
C GLN A 35 11.79 -7.36 -22.34
N GLY A 36 11.30 -8.47 -21.78
CA GLY A 36 11.81 -9.03 -20.52
C GLY A 36 11.48 -8.19 -19.29
N ARG A 37 10.42 -7.36 -19.33
CA ARG A 37 10.00 -6.48 -18.24
C ARG A 37 8.61 -6.86 -17.73
N ILE A 38 8.37 -6.65 -16.44
CA ILE A 38 7.03 -6.75 -15.83
C ILE A 38 6.34 -5.40 -15.81
N LEU A 39 5.01 -5.38 -15.84
CA LEU A 39 4.22 -4.18 -15.61
C LEU A 39 3.56 -4.23 -14.23
N ARG A 40 3.64 -3.10 -13.54
CA ARG A 40 2.98 -2.89 -12.25
C ARG A 40 2.14 -1.62 -12.32
N VAL A 41 0.92 -1.71 -11.82
CA VAL A 41 -0.02 -0.58 -11.70
C VAL A 41 -0.22 -0.30 -10.22
N ILE A 42 -0.07 0.97 -9.81
CA ILE A 42 -0.37 1.42 -8.45
C ILE A 42 -1.60 2.34 -8.54
N LEU A 43 -2.73 1.88 -8.02
CA LEU A 43 -3.99 2.61 -8.01
C LEU A 43 -4.15 3.35 -6.68
N PHE A 44 -4.24 4.67 -6.75
CA PHE A 44 -4.70 5.48 -5.61
C PHE A 44 -6.21 5.67 -5.75
N TYR A 45 -6.97 5.03 -4.86
CA TYR A 45 -8.44 5.10 -4.86
C TYR A 45 -8.90 5.93 -3.67
N CYS A 46 -9.66 7.00 -3.93
CA CYS A 46 -10.01 8.00 -2.90
C CYS A 46 -11.51 8.20 -2.69
N ARG A 47 -12.37 7.39 -3.33
CA ARG A 47 -13.84 7.49 -3.20
C ARG A 47 -14.33 6.42 -2.24
N SER A 48 -14.99 6.77 -1.15
CA SER A 48 -15.46 5.79 -0.16
C SER A 48 -16.95 5.47 -0.27
N SER A 49 -17.70 6.20 -1.10
CA SER A 49 -19.14 6.01 -1.31
C SER A 49 -19.49 5.16 -2.52
N GLU A 50 -18.52 4.88 -3.40
CA GLU A 50 -18.74 4.22 -4.68
C GLU A 50 -17.79 3.04 -4.83
N ARG A 51 -18.34 1.86 -5.10
CA ARG A 51 -17.56 0.66 -5.40
C ARG A 51 -17.02 0.73 -6.83
N PRO A 52 -15.72 0.50 -7.05
CA PRO A 52 -15.20 0.37 -8.40
C PRO A 52 -15.77 -0.88 -9.07
N GLN A 53 -16.19 -0.78 -10.32
CA GLN A 53 -16.63 -1.92 -11.11
C GLN A 53 -15.56 -2.34 -12.10
N HIS A 54 -15.57 -3.61 -12.49
CA HIS A 54 -14.81 -4.07 -13.64
C HIS A 54 -15.46 -5.30 -14.29
N GLN A 55 -15.27 -5.42 -15.60
CA GLN A 55 -15.58 -6.62 -16.36
C GLN A 55 -14.26 -7.19 -16.89
N TRP A 56 -13.69 -8.13 -16.14
CA TRP A 56 -12.41 -8.73 -16.46
C TRP A 56 -12.52 -10.25 -16.57
N PRO A 57 -11.93 -10.89 -17.59
CA PRO A 57 -11.93 -12.35 -17.68
C PRO A 57 -11.25 -13.00 -16.47
N VAL A 58 -11.87 -14.04 -15.93
CA VAL A 58 -11.28 -14.87 -14.88
C VAL A 58 -9.95 -15.44 -15.39
N ASN A 59 -8.92 -15.47 -14.53
CA ASN A 59 -7.57 -16.00 -14.81
C ASN A 59 -6.68 -15.19 -15.77
N GLN A 60 -7.05 -13.95 -16.14
CA GLN A 60 -6.15 -13.09 -16.93
C GLN A 60 -5.26 -12.22 -16.02
N LYS A 61 -4.20 -12.83 -15.48
CA LYS A 61 -3.21 -12.21 -14.59
C LYS A 61 -1.93 -11.82 -15.34
N LEU A 62 -1.92 -10.63 -15.93
CA LEU A 62 -0.86 -10.20 -16.84
C LEU A 62 0.05 -9.10 -16.28
N PHE A 63 -0.38 -8.41 -15.23
CA PHE A 63 0.34 -7.34 -14.54
C PHE A 63 0.11 -7.49 -13.04
N THR A 64 0.84 -6.75 -12.20
CA THR A 64 0.55 -6.67 -10.76
C THR A 64 -0.18 -5.37 -10.45
N LEU A 65 -1.29 -5.45 -9.71
CA LEU A 65 -1.98 -4.30 -9.16
C LEU A 65 -1.59 -4.13 -7.69
N ASP A 66 -1.27 -2.91 -7.28
CA ASP A 66 -1.31 -2.49 -5.88
C ASP A 66 -2.33 -1.38 -5.72
N VAL A 67 -2.96 -1.32 -4.55
CA VAL A 67 -3.95 -0.32 -4.22
C VAL A 67 -3.52 0.45 -2.97
N MET A 68 -3.61 1.77 -3.06
CA MET A 68 -3.63 2.67 -1.93
C MET A 68 -5.06 3.19 -1.78
N TYR A 69 -5.78 2.70 -0.78
CA TYR A 69 -7.15 3.11 -0.52
C TYR A 69 -7.22 4.22 0.54
N LEU A 70 -7.59 5.41 0.13
CA LEU A 70 -7.74 6.58 0.99
C LEU A 70 -9.22 6.87 1.15
N HIS A 71 -9.69 6.94 2.39
CA HIS A 71 -11.11 7.13 2.65
C HIS A 71 -11.34 8.00 3.87
N ASP A 72 -12.53 8.57 3.94
CA ASP A 72 -13.02 9.15 5.17
C ASP A 72 -13.51 8.05 6.12
N LYS A 73 -13.71 8.40 7.39
CA LYS A 73 -14.33 7.48 8.35
C LYS A 73 -15.69 7.01 7.86
N PRO A 74 -16.10 5.78 8.23
CA PRO A 74 -17.45 5.30 7.96
C PRO A 74 -18.51 6.29 8.48
N GLY A 75 -19.49 6.57 7.64
CA GLY A 75 -20.60 7.47 7.90
C GLY A 75 -21.81 7.09 7.06
N PRO A 76 -22.94 7.80 7.19
CA PRO A 76 -24.18 7.45 6.48
C PRO A 76 -24.08 7.56 4.96
N ASP A 77 -23.17 8.39 4.46
CA ASP A 77 -23.03 8.71 3.04
C ASP A 77 -21.90 7.91 2.35
N ASN A 78 -21.28 6.93 3.03
CA ASN A 78 -20.20 6.13 2.47
C ASN A 78 -20.22 4.66 2.92
N CYS A 79 -19.47 3.82 2.20
CA CYS A 79 -19.39 2.37 2.44
C CYS A 79 -17.93 1.87 2.33
N PRO A 80 -16.99 2.37 3.15
CA PRO A 80 -15.58 2.13 2.93
C PRO A 80 -15.16 0.66 3.03
N GLN A 81 -15.86 -0.15 3.83
CA GLN A 81 -15.62 -1.60 3.90
C GLN A 81 -15.97 -2.29 2.57
N GLU A 82 -17.14 -2.01 2.01
CA GLU A 82 -17.56 -2.61 0.74
C GLU A 82 -16.64 -2.21 -0.41
N VAL A 83 -16.15 -0.97 -0.38
CA VAL A 83 -15.15 -0.48 -1.33
C VAL A 83 -13.83 -1.23 -1.15
N TYR A 84 -13.35 -1.42 0.08
CA TYR A 84 -12.14 -2.19 0.37
C TYR A 84 -12.28 -3.63 -0.15
N ASP A 85 -13.38 -4.31 0.15
CA ASP A 85 -13.62 -5.69 -0.28
C ASP A 85 -13.62 -5.80 -1.82
N THR A 86 -14.24 -4.84 -2.50
CA THR A 86 -14.24 -4.78 -3.98
C THR A 86 -12.83 -4.55 -4.55
N LEU A 87 -12.00 -3.75 -3.88
CA LEU A 87 -10.61 -3.51 -4.28
C LEU A 87 -9.74 -4.75 -4.08
N VAL A 88 -9.95 -5.51 -2.99
CA VAL A 88 -9.29 -6.81 -2.74
C VAL A 88 -9.65 -7.79 -3.87
N GLU A 89 -10.94 -7.92 -4.18
CA GLU A 89 -11.42 -8.77 -5.28
C GLU A 89 -10.77 -8.38 -6.62
N ALA A 90 -10.71 -7.08 -6.93
CA ALA A 90 -10.08 -6.60 -8.16
C ALA A 90 -8.58 -6.95 -8.22
N LEU A 91 -7.88 -6.81 -7.10
CA LEU A 91 -6.48 -7.18 -6.92
C LEU A 91 -6.25 -8.66 -7.21
N GLU A 92 -7.06 -9.54 -6.59
CA GLU A 92 -7.00 -10.99 -6.77
C GLU A 92 -7.23 -11.40 -8.21
N HIS A 93 -8.14 -10.73 -8.91
CA HIS A 93 -8.48 -11.04 -10.30
C HIS A 93 -7.37 -10.73 -11.30
N VAL A 94 -6.65 -9.63 -11.13
CA VAL A 94 -5.73 -9.13 -12.17
C VAL A 94 -4.25 -9.37 -11.88
N SER A 95 -3.89 -9.58 -10.62
CA SER A 95 -2.48 -9.56 -10.19
C SER A 95 -1.74 -10.85 -10.48
N GLU A 96 -0.64 -10.75 -11.24
CA GLU A 96 0.30 -11.85 -11.53
C GLU A 96 1.13 -12.26 -10.31
N TYR A 97 1.72 -11.27 -9.63
CA TYR A 97 2.37 -11.45 -8.32
C TYR A 97 1.47 -10.92 -7.21
N GLU A 98 1.78 -11.29 -5.96
CA GLU A 98 1.13 -10.77 -4.76
C GLU A 98 0.99 -9.24 -4.88
N GLY A 99 -0.25 -8.75 -4.89
CA GLY A 99 -0.53 -7.33 -4.91
C GLY A 99 -0.84 -6.85 -3.49
N TYR A 100 -0.43 -5.62 -3.18
CA TYR A 100 -0.64 -5.02 -1.87
C TYR A 100 -1.85 -4.10 -1.88
N ILE A 101 -2.60 -4.10 -0.79
CA ILE A 101 -3.66 -3.14 -0.51
C ILE A 101 -3.36 -2.41 0.80
N LEU A 102 -3.08 -1.11 0.71
CA LEU A 102 -2.72 -0.27 1.85
C LEU A 102 -3.82 0.76 2.05
N GLU A 103 -4.43 0.80 3.23
CA GLU A 103 -5.53 1.71 3.52
C GLU A 103 -5.17 2.82 4.51
N SER A 104 -5.84 3.98 4.40
CA SER A 104 -5.74 5.03 5.41
C SER A 104 -7.01 5.88 5.48
N GLY A 105 -7.69 5.81 6.63
CA GLY A 105 -8.92 6.57 6.92
C GLY A 105 -8.72 8.02 7.41
N HIS A 106 -7.46 8.44 7.64
CA HIS A 106 -7.13 9.67 8.39
C HIS A 106 -6.27 10.67 7.61
N GLY A 107 -5.86 10.34 6.38
CA GLY A 107 -5.16 11.27 5.47
C GLY A 107 -3.82 11.81 5.99
N LEU A 108 -3.25 11.26 7.07
CA LEU A 108 -1.98 11.74 7.61
C LEU A 108 -0.86 11.50 6.60
N ALA A 109 -0.28 12.59 6.07
CA ALA A 109 0.76 12.55 5.04
C ALA A 109 1.93 11.61 5.40
N ARG A 110 2.27 11.50 6.70
CA ARG A 110 3.31 10.59 7.18
C ARG A 110 2.97 9.11 6.98
N VAL A 111 1.70 8.74 7.16
CA VAL A 111 1.23 7.36 6.94
C VAL A 111 1.26 7.05 5.45
N LEU A 112 0.74 7.96 4.63
CA LEU A 112 0.81 7.85 3.16
C LEU A 112 2.24 7.66 2.67
N PHE A 113 3.16 8.50 3.15
CA PHE A 113 4.57 8.42 2.78
C PHE A 113 5.17 7.05 3.12
N ARG A 114 4.88 6.49 4.29
CA ARG A 114 5.33 5.15 4.68
C ARG A 114 4.79 4.08 3.75
N HIS A 115 3.50 4.12 3.42
CA HIS A 115 2.89 3.17 2.49
C HIS A 115 3.53 3.25 1.10
N VAL A 116 3.80 4.47 0.58
CA VAL A 116 4.50 4.63 -0.69
C VAL A 116 5.92 4.05 -0.64
N LEU A 117 6.64 4.18 0.48
CA LEU A 117 7.96 3.56 0.63
C LEU A 117 7.90 2.03 0.59
N VAL A 118 6.89 1.41 1.22
CA VAL A 118 6.66 -0.04 1.12
C VAL A 118 6.46 -0.45 -0.35
N LEU A 119 5.72 0.36 -1.10
CA LEU A 119 5.47 0.15 -2.52
C LEU A 119 6.71 0.37 -3.41
N LEU A 120 7.87 0.81 -2.91
CA LEU A 120 9.10 0.83 -3.72
C LEU A 120 9.68 -0.56 -3.99
N SER A 121 9.31 -1.55 -3.17
CA SER A 121 9.77 -2.92 -3.30
C SER A 121 9.34 -3.56 -4.64
N HIS A 122 10.22 -4.36 -5.24
CA HIS A 122 9.93 -5.04 -6.51
C HIS A 122 8.89 -6.17 -6.29
N PRO A 123 7.86 -6.32 -7.13
CA PRO A 123 6.79 -7.32 -6.93
C PRO A 123 7.28 -8.76 -6.72
N GLN A 124 8.38 -9.16 -7.40
CA GLN A 124 8.97 -10.50 -7.26
C GLN A 124 9.93 -10.67 -6.06
N GLN A 125 10.32 -9.58 -5.41
CA GLN A 125 11.34 -9.61 -4.34
C GLN A 125 10.77 -9.22 -2.97
N ARG A 126 9.57 -8.65 -2.93
CA ARG A 126 8.87 -8.34 -1.67
C ARG A 126 8.25 -9.61 -1.08
N CYS A 127 8.15 -9.64 0.25
CA CYS A 127 7.41 -10.69 0.96
C CYS A 127 5.90 -10.52 0.75
N ILE A 128 5.09 -11.43 1.29
CA ILE A 128 3.65 -11.20 1.39
C ILE A 128 3.37 -10.03 2.34
N GLN A 129 2.28 -9.30 2.12
CA GLN A 129 2.02 -8.04 2.85
C GLN A 129 1.97 -8.23 4.37
N GLU A 130 1.41 -9.35 4.84
CA GLU A 130 1.29 -9.68 6.26
C GLU A 130 2.65 -9.85 6.97
N TYR A 131 3.72 -10.13 6.22
CA TYR A 131 5.07 -10.30 6.75
C TYR A 131 5.95 -9.06 6.56
N VAL A 132 5.39 -7.93 6.13
CA VAL A 132 6.14 -6.68 6.04
C VAL A 132 6.37 -6.13 7.44
N ASP A 133 7.53 -6.44 8.02
CA ASP A 133 8.01 -5.76 9.23
C ASP A 133 8.72 -4.47 8.83
N ILE A 134 8.12 -3.32 9.14
CA ILE A 134 8.78 -2.02 8.95
C ILE A 134 9.63 -1.76 10.19
N PRO A 135 10.98 -1.73 10.07
CA PRO A 135 11.85 -1.53 11.22
C PRO A 135 11.46 -0.26 11.99
N LYS A 136 11.25 -0.41 13.31
CA LYS A 136 10.95 0.74 14.18
C LYS A 136 12.05 1.79 14.04
N SER A 137 11.65 3.05 14.01
CA SER A 137 12.55 4.20 13.88
C SER A 137 13.73 4.12 14.86
N ILE A 138 14.96 4.07 14.32
CA ILE A 138 16.20 4.04 15.11
C ILE A 138 16.31 5.28 16.02
N ALA A 139 15.69 6.41 15.63
CA ALA A 139 15.67 7.64 16.43
C ALA A 139 14.96 7.52 17.80
N LYS A 140 14.23 6.42 18.06
CA LYS A 140 13.66 6.15 19.40
C LYS A 140 14.53 5.22 20.25
N LYS A 141 15.66 4.73 19.72
CA LYS A 141 16.63 3.93 20.47
C LYS A 141 17.50 4.89 21.27
N VAL A 142 16.96 5.43 22.37
CA VAL A 142 17.79 6.00 23.43
C VAL A 142 18.76 4.88 23.86
N PRO A 143 20.08 5.12 23.96
CA PRO A 143 20.96 4.13 24.57
C PRO A 143 20.41 3.85 25.96
N GLN A 144 19.95 2.62 26.22
CA GLN A 144 19.79 2.20 27.61
C GLN A 144 21.20 2.17 28.18
N VAL A 145 21.54 3.20 28.97
CA VAL A 145 22.68 3.14 29.86
C VAL A 145 22.32 2.07 30.87
N GLU A 146 22.93 0.88 30.76
CA GLU A 146 22.91 -0.09 31.83
C GLU A 146 23.44 0.61 33.09
N PRO A 147 22.76 0.54 34.25
CA PRO A 147 23.33 1.08 35.47
C PRO A 147 24.61 0.29 35.75
N MET A 148 25.76 0.97 35.68
CA MET A 148 27.03 0.44 36.16
C MET A 148 26.80 -0.09 37.57
N ALA A 149 27.09 -1.36 37.80
CA ALA A 149 27.19 -1.91 39.13
C ALA A 149 28.23 -1.08 39.88
N THR A 150 27.79 -0.28 40.84
CA THR A 150 28.65 0.37 41.82
C THR A 150 29.27 -0.72 42.68
N GLU A 151 30.57 -0.97 42.45
CA GLU A 151 31.43 -1.64 43.41
C GLU A 151 31.45 -0.79 44.69
N ASP A 152 30.84 -1.29 45.76
CA ASP A 152 31.02 -0.73 47.10
C ASP A 152 31.96 -1.66 47.89
N SER A 153 33.22 -1.25 47.98
CA SER A 153 34.23 -1.91 48.81
C SER A 153 34.03 -1.52 50.28
N ALA A 154 33.63 -2.52 51.09
CA ALA A 154 33.93 -2.82 52.50
C ALA A 154 33.90 -1.70 53.58
N PRO A 155 33.51 -2.07 54.82
CA PRO A 155 34.58 -2.25 55.80
C PRO A 155 34.42 -3.45 56.75
N ILE A 156 35.58 -3.85 57.27
CA ILE A 156 35.85 -4.87 58.29
C ILE A 156 35.18 -4.51 59.62
N THR A 157 34.69 -5.50 60.38
CA THR A 157 34.64 -5.43 61.86
C THR A 157 34.80 -6.82 62.47
N THR A 158 35.80 -6.91 63.35
CA THR A 158 36.21 -8.01 64.22
C THR A 158 35.22 -8.26 65.35
N GLN A 159 34.96 -9.55 65.64
CA GLN A 159 35.12 -10.16 66.97
C GLN A 159 35.28 -11.67 66.84
#